data_AF-A0A5J4VYR5-F1
#
_entry.id   AF-A0A5J4VYR5-F1
#
_cell.length_a   1.000
_cell.length_b   1.000
_cell.length_c   1.000
_cell.angle_alpha   90.00
_cell.angle_beta   90.00
_cell.angle_gamma   90.00
#
_symmetry.space_group_name_H-M   'P 1'
#
loop_
_entity.id
_entity.type
_entity.pdbx_description
1 polymer ?
#
loop_
_entity_poly.entity_id
_entity_poly.type
_entity_poly.pdbx_seq_one_letter_code
_entity_poly.pdbx_strand_id
1 'polypeptide(L)'
;MLKRIKAGELFNDEAIIDDHHQEIRNALTIDHSAEFAIAAGNAYFRAWSASSGVARLRLEHDCIQDYVRCAMVIKNENLLVSIRLILDAFHKNKPKAGIDEMLYRIYEPVLWRSLNASNPQVRLHAAVIFFASFPLHDPSTDLNTLDQQQERNICAIETLLQDSCVGVRIMAANASGELLRVFWDSLTVEHKRRLLTQLGELCLDGSSANIRWTAVRALSLLGQQISSSHIALRDVLCSVGGVLIGDSSVRVRRAFAQMLLKLRDTPLFRIEKIIPLHAIVAAMCAERFDREISLEYAQLLYPSFLPEGNKISQEGDNQMQKDEDGSSDESDNTQAIDPSTLAVRQDNK
;
A
#
# COMPACT_ATOMS: atom_id res chain seq x y z
N MET A 1 7.49 -2.98 -39.18
CA MET A 1 7.84 -4.42 -39.09
C MET A 1 6.73 -5.22 -38.43
N LEU A 2 6.37 -4.96 -37.16
CA LEU A 2 5.30 -5.70 -36.45
C LEU A 2 3.86 -5.48 -36.97
N LYS A 3 3.55 -4.36 -37.64
CA LYS A 3 2.24 -4.17 -38.33
C LYS A 3 2.03 -5.10 -39.54
N ARG A 4 3.10 -5.75 -40.03
CA ARG A 4 3.05 -6.67 -41.19
C ARG A 4 3.10 -8.14 -40.81
N ILE A 5 3.38 -8.46 -39.55
CA ILE A 5 3.53 -9.84 -39.11
C ILE A 5 2.26 -10.19 -38.35
N LYS A 6 1.45 -11.09 -38.91
CA LYS A 6 0.38 -11.74 -38.16
C LYS A 6 1.06 -12.45 -37.00
N ALA A 7 0.94 -11.90 -35.79
CA ALA A 7 1.64 -12.35 -34.59
C ALA A 7 1.40 -13.82 -34.19
N GLY A 8 0.54 -14.54 -34.91
CA GLY A 8 0.35 -16.00 -34.78
C GLY A 8 1.24 -16.84 -35.70
N GLU A 9 2.12 -16.25 -36.50
CA GLU A 9 3.00 -16.96 -37.45
C GLU A 9 4.50 -16.81 -37.14
N LEU A 10 4.88 -15.89 -36.24
CA LEU A 10 6.29 -15.50 -36.01
C LEU A 10 7.16 -16.60 -35.37
N PHE A 11 6.57 -17.61 -34.74
CA PHE A 11 7.31 -18.65 -34.03
C PHE A 11 6.73 -20.05 -34.27
N ASN A 12 6.05 -20.26 -35.40
CA ASN A 12 5.41 -21.55 -35.70
C ASN A 12 6.39 -22.63 -36.17
N ASP A 13 7.57 -22.23 -36.64
CA ASP A 13 8.63 -23.14 -37.05
C ASP A 13 9.79 -23.06 -36.06
N GLU A 14 10.17 -24.22 -35.52
CA GLU A 14 11.26 -24.37 -34.57
C GLU A 14 12.60 -23.85 -35.16
N ALA A 15 12.79 -23.97 -36.47
CA ALA A 15 14.05 -23.59 -37.13
C ALA A 15 14.33 -22.08 -37.09
N ILE A 16 13.29 -21.24 -36.97
CA ILE A 16 13.40 -19.77 -37.12
C ILE A 16 13.21 -19.01 -35.80
N ILE A 17 13.02 -19.72 -34.68
CA ILE A 17 12.78 -19.08 -33.36
C ILE A 17 13.93 -18.16 -32.98
N ASP A 18 15.17 -18.62 -33.12
CA ASP A 18 16.37 -17.86 -32.75
C ASP A 18 16.54 -16.62 -33.63
N ASP A 19 16.32 -16.77 -34.93
CA ASP A 19 16.43 -15.67 -35.90
C ASP A 19 15.43 -14.56 -35.57
N HIS A 20 14.16 -14.91 -35.35
CA HIS A 20 13.14 -13.94 -34.96
C HIS A 20 13.37 -13.33 -33.58
N HIS A 21 13.88 -14.10 -32.62
CA HIS A 21 14.27 -13.55 -31.33
C HIS A 21 15.40 -12.53 -31.47
N GLN A 22 16.42 -12.84 -32.27
CA GLN A 22 17.53 -11.93 -32.53
C GLN A 22 17.08 -10.66 -33.28
N GLU A 23 16.17 -10.79 -34.24
CA GLU A 23 15.56 -9.64 -34.93
C GLU A 23 14.84 -8.71 -33.96
N ILE A 24 14.02 -9.26 -33.05
CA ILE A 24 13.31 -8.46 -32.04
C ILE A 24 14.31 -7.82 -31.08
N ARG A 25 15.34 -8.54 -30.64
CA ARG A 25 16.40 -7.98 -29.78
C ARG A 25 17.10 -6.81 -30.46
N ASN A 26 17.47 -6.95 -31.73
CA ASN A 26 18.11 -5.89 -32.49
C ASN A 26 17.17 -4.69 -32.71
N ALA A 27 15.87 -4.94 -32.91
CA ALA A 27 14.89 -3.87 -33.01
C ALA A 27 14.73 -3.13 -31.66
N LEU A 28 14.73 -3.85 -30.53
CA LEU A 28 14.65 -3.26 -29.20
C LEU A 28 15.83 -2.38 -28.84
N THR A 29 17.02 -2.61 -29.41
CA THR A 29 18.17 -1.72 -29.16
C THR A 29 18.06 -0.39 -29.89
N ILE A 30 17.20 -0.32 -30.92
CA ILE A 30 16.98 0.87 -31.74
C ILE A 30 15.68 1.59 -31.31
N ASP A 31 14.61 0.84 -31.10
CA ASP A 31 13.28 1.32 -30.72
C ASP A 31 12.91 0.82 -29.31
N HIS A 32 13.06 1.72 -28.33
CA HIS A 32 12.67 1.47 -26.93
C HIS A 32 11.21 1.83 -26.63
N SER A 33 10.37 2.06 -27.65
CA SER A 33 8.99 2.49 -27.42
C SER A 33 8.19 1.45 -26.65
N ALA A 34 7.33 1.93 -25.74
CA ALA A 34 6.41 1.07 -25.01
C ALA A 34 5.49 0.30 -25.96
N GLU A 35 5.07 0.93 -27.06
CA GLU A 35 4.23 0.34 -28.10
C GLU A 35 4.89 -0.88 -28.74
N PHE A 36 6.16 -0.75 -29.15
CA PHE A 36 6.94 -1.86 -29.70
C PHE A 36 7.10 -2.98 -28.68
N ALA A 37 7.52 -2.65 -27.45
CA ALA A 37 7.75 -3.62 -26.39
C ALA A 37 6.49 -4.42 -26.03
N ILE A 38 5.34 -3.74 -25.91
CA ILE A 38 4.04 -4.39 -25.65
C ILE A 38 3.64 -5.29 -26.83
N ALA A 39 3.85 -4.84 -28.07
CA ALA A 39 3.57 -5.66 -29.25
C ALA A 39 4.46 -6.92 -29.30
N ALA A 40 5.76 -6.79 -28.98
CA ALA A 40 6.69 -7.90 -28.91
C ALA A 40 6.30 -8.89 -27.78
N GLY A 41 6.00 -8.40 -26.57
CA GLY A 41 5.54 -9.24 -25.46
C GLY A 41 4.27 -10.03 -25.81
N ASN A 42 3.30 -9.38 -26.45
CA ASN A 42 2.10 -10.03 -26.94
C ASN A 42 2.37 -11.10 -28.00
N ALA A 43 3.36 -10.89 -28.88
CA ALA A 43 3.77 -11.88 -29.87
C ALA A 43 4.39 -13.12 -29.19
N TYR A 44 5.32 -12.94 -28.26
CA TYR A 44 5.89 -14.05 -27.47
C TYR A 44 4.81 -14.80 -26.68
N PHE A 45 3.89 -14.08 -26.05
CA PHE A 45 2.81 -14.70 -25.29
C PHE A 45 1.90 -15.58 -26.15
N ARG A 46 1.52 -15.10 -27.35
CA ARG A 46 0.71 -15.87 -28.30
C ARG A 46 1.46 -17.08 -28.83
N ALA A 47 2.74 -16.91 -29.17
CA ALA A 47 3.59 -18.01 -29.62
C ALA A 47 3.74 -19.09 -28.55
N TRP A 48 4.04 -18.71 -27.31
CA TRP A 48 4.12 -19.66 -26.20
C TRP A 48 2.79 -20.40 -25.99
N SER A 49 1.66 -19.69 -26.07
CA SER A 49 0.32 -20.27 -25.93
C SER A 49 -0.01 -21.28 -27.04
N ALA A 50 0.45 -21.05 -28.26
CA ALA A 50 0.24 -21.94 -29.41
C ALA A 50 1.27 -23.08 -29.52
N SER A 51 2.44 -22.92 -28.89
CA SER A 51 3.53 -23.90 -28.94
C SER A 51 3.32 -25.09 -27.99
N SER A 52 3.98 -26.21 -28.29
CA SER A 52 4.10 -27.37 -27.40
C SER A 52 5.46 -28.06 -27.63
N GLY A 53 5.81 -29.04 -26.79
CA GLY A 53 7.04 -29.82 -26.94
C GLY A 53 8.31 -28.97 -26.96
N VAL A 54 9.21 -29.25 -27.91
CA VAL A 54 10.54 -28.62 -28.02
C VAL A 54 10.44 -27.13 -28.32
N ALA A 55 9.56 -26.72 -29.24
CA ALA A 55 9.36 -25.31 -29.57
C ALA A 55 8.97 -24.46 -28.35
N ARG A 56 8.12 -25.01 -27.46
CA ARG A 56 7.76 -24.34 -26.20
C ARG A 56 8.97 -24.14 -25.29
N LEU A 57 9.78 -25.18 -25.10
CA LEU A 57 10.97 -25.11 -24.25
C LEU A 57 12.00 -24.10 -24.79
N ARG A 58 12.17 -24.03 -26.11
CA ARG A 58 13.05 -23.03 -26.73
C ARG A 58 12.54 -21.60 -26.54
N LEU A 59 11.23 -21.35 -26.71
CA LEU A 59 10.65 -20.05 -26.40
C LEU A 59 10.88 -19.66 -24.93
N GLU A 60 10.76 -20.61 -24.01
CA GLU A 60 10.99 -20.37 -22.58
C GLU A 60 12.46 -20.05 -22.27
N HIS A 61 13.39 -20.92 -22.66
CA HIS A 61 14.79 -20.88 -22.23
C HIS A 61 15.70 -20.00 -23.11
N ASP A 62 15.46 -19.98 -24.41
CA ASP A 62 16.31 -19.27 -25.37
C ASP A 62 15.82 -17.84 -25.58
N CYS A 63 14.51 -17.60 -25.48
CA CYS A 63 13.92 -16.28 -25.72
C CYS A 63 13.51 -15.54 -24.43
N ILE A 64 12.54 -16.07 -23.68
CA ILE A 64 11.95 -15.34 -22.54
C ILE A 64 12.98 -15.22 -21.41
N GLN A 65 13.68 -16.30 -21.08
CA GLN A 65 14.72 -16.29 -20.05
C GLN A 65 15.91 -15.39 -20.44
N ASP A 66 16.22 -15.22 -21.72
CA ASP A 66 17.23 -14.25 -22.17
C ASP A 66 16.86 -12.81 -21.78
N TYR A 67 15.60 -12.41 -21.95
CA TYR A 67 15.12 -11.10 -21.48
C TYR A 67 15.26 -10.95 -19.96
N VAL A 68 14.97 -12.00 -19.19
CA VAL A 68 15.16 -12.00 -17.74
C VAL A 68 16.63 -11.78 -17.39
N ARG A 69 17.55 -12.53 -18.00
CA ARG A 69 19.00 -12.37 -17.78
C ARG A 69 19.46 -10.96 -18.15
N CYS A 70 19.01 -10.44 -19.30
CA CYS A 70 19.34 -9.09 -19.74
C CYS A 70 18.87 -8.04 -18.73
N ALA A 71 17.63 -8.14 -18.24
CA ALA A 71 17.08 -7.19 -17.28
C ALA A 71 17.88 -7.09 -15.98
N MET A 72 18.54 -8.17 -15.54
CA MET A 72 19.35 -8.15 -14.32
C MET A 72 20.57 -7.22 -14.42
N VAL A 73 21.19 -7.13 -15.59
CA VAL A 73 22.52 -6.50 -15.76
C VAL A 73 22.51 -5.24 -16.62
N ILE A 74 21.39 -4.94 -17.26
CA ILE A 74 21.28 -3.83 -18.18
C ILE A 74 21.47 -2.48 -17.47
N LYS A 75 22.15 -1.54 -18.13
CA LYS A 75 22.37 -0.17 -17.60
C LYS A 75 21.46 0.88 -18.24
N ASN A 76 20.90 0.57 -19.41
CA ASN A 76 19.99 1.48 -20.10
C ASN A 76 18.59 1.31 -19.51
N GLU A 77 18.16 2.30 -18.74
CA GLU A 77 16.85 2.33 -18.07
C GLU A 77 15.68 2.23 -19.04
N ASN A 78 15.75 2.88 -20.21
CA ASN A 78 14.67 2.81 -21.21
C ASN A 78 14.52 1.38 -21.74
N LEU A 79 15.64 0.72 -22.03
CA LEU A 79 15.63 -0.67 -22.48
C LEU A 79 15.19 -1.63 -21.36
N LEU A 80 15.54 -1.36 -20.10
CA LEU A 80 14.99 -2.10 -18.97
C LEU A 80 13.47 -1.99 -18.89
N VAL A 81 12.91 -0.79 -19.07
CA VAL A 81 11.46 -0.57 -19.13
C VAL A 81 10.83 -1.35 -20.27
N SER A 82 11.41 -1.31 -21.48
CA SER A 82 10.93 -2.10 -22.62
C SER A 82 10.96 -3.60 -22.34
N ILE A 83 12.04 -4.13 -21.77
CA ILE A 83 12.16 -5.55 -21.42
C ILE A 83 11.10 -5.93 -20.38
N ARG A 84 10.88 -5.09 -19.36
CA ARG A 84 9.82 -5.31 -18.37
C ARG A 84 8.44 -5.35 -19.00
N LEU A 85 8.16 -4.48 -19.97
CA LEU A 85 6.90 -4.48 -20.72
C LEU A 85 6.68 -5.75 -21.56
N ILE A 86 7.77 -6.36 -22.04
CA ILE A 86 7.71 -7.67 -22.71
C ILE A 86 7.33 -8.77 -21.71
N LEU A 87 8.02 -8.81 -20.56
CA LEU A 87 7.77 -9.80 -19.50
C LEU A 87 6.37 -9.65 -18.86
N ASP A 88 5.87 -8.41 -18.77
CA ASP A 88 4.53 -8.05 -18.31
C ASP A 88 3.42 -8.80 -19.05
N ALA A 89 3.65 -9.18 -20.32
CA ALA A 89 2.69 -9.97 -21.09
C ALA A 89 2.42 -11.33 -20.42
N PHE A 90 3.41 -11.91 -19.74
CA PHE A 90 3.27 -13.15 -18.99
C PHE A 90 2.77 -12.87 -17.55
N HIS A 91 3.32 -11.87 -16.86
CA HIS A 91 2.90 -11.54 -15.48
C HIS A 91 1.42 -11.18 -15.38
N LYS A 92 0.85 -10.45 -16.36
CA LYS A 92 -0.58 -10.11 -16.38
C LYS A 92 -1.48 -11.30 -16.69
N ASN A 93 -0.96 -12.31 -17.37
CA ASN A 93 -1.69 -13.51 -17.76
C ASN A 93 -1.49 -14.67 -16.79
N LYS A 94 -0.70 -14.46 -15.74
CA LYS A 94 -0.28 -15.44 -14.74
C LYS A 94 -1.37 -16.43 -14.25
N PRO A 95 -2.64 -16.03 -14.02
CA PRO A 95 -3.70 -16.97 -13.68
C PRO A 95 -4.05 -18.05 -14.74
N LYS A 96 -3.54 -17.93 -15.98
CA LYS A 96 -3.75 -18.96 -17.01
C LYS A 96 -2.87 -20.18 -16.76
N ALA A 97 -3.44 -21.35 -16.99
CA ALA A 97 -2.78 -22.63 -16.76
C ALA A 97 -1.40 -22.71 -17.46
N GLY A 98 -0.42 -23.23 -16.72
CA GLY A 98 0.96 -23.45 -17.18
C GLY A 98 1.87 -22.23 -17.14
N ILE A 99 1.35 -21.00 -16.93
CA ILE A 99 2.21 -19.80 -16.87
C ILE A 99 3.00 -19.74 -15.58
N ASP A 100 2.39 -20.03 -14.42
CA ASP A 100 3.12 -20.05 -13.13
C ASP A 100 4.27 -21.05 -13.15
N GLU A 101 4.00 -22.27 -13.59
CA GLU A 101 5.00 -23.33 -13.75
C GLU A 101 6.14 -22.89 -14.67
N MET A 102 5.80 -22.31 -15.83
CA MET A 102 6.78 -21.80 -16.78
C MET A 102 7.61 -20.68 -16.17
N LEU A 103 6.98 -19.65 -15.58
CA LEU A 103 7.67 -18.53 -14.95
C LEU A 103 8.59 -19.01 -13.84
N TYR A 104 8.16 -19.96 -13.01
CA TYR A 104 9.00 -20.59 -12.00
C TYR A 104 10.23 -21.23 -12.64
N ARG A 105 10.05 -22.11 -13.65
CA ARG A 105 11.14 -22.79 -14.37
C ARG A 105 12.16 -21.83 -14.98
N ILE A 106 11.71 -20.73 -15.59
CA ILE A 106 12.62 -19.76 -16.23
C ILE A 106 13.20 -18.73 -15.26
N TYR A 107 12.55 -18.40 -14.15
CA TYR A 107 13.04 -17.37 -13.23
C TYR A 107 13.94 -17.95 -12.14
N GLU A 108 13.62 -19.14 -11.62
CA GLU A 108 14.34 -19.76 -10.50
C GLU A 108 15.88 -19.64 -10.63
N PRO A 109 16.52 -20.09 -11.72
CA PRO A 109 17.98 -20.07 -11.79
C PRO A 109 18.57 -18.66 -11.85
N VAL A 110 17.88 -17.69 -12.45
CA VAL A 110 18.44 -16.36 -12.69
C VAL A 110 18.13 -15.41 -11.53
N LEU A 111 16.89 -15.45 -11.05
CA LEU A 111 16.35 -14.46 -10.14
C LEU A 111 16.96 -14.60 -8.75
N TRP A 112 17.01 -15.81 -8.19
CA TRP A 112 17.50 -16.03 -6.83
C TRP A 112 18.99 -15.70 -6.68
N ARG A 113 19.78 -15.94 -7.73
CA ARG A 113 21.19 -15.51 -7.77
C ARG A 113 21.31 -13.99 -7.83
N SER A 114 20.45 -13.35 -8.62
CA SER A 114 20.49 -11.89 -8.83
C SER A 114 19.99 -11.10 -7.62
N LEU A 115 19.02 -11.63 -6.86
CA LEU A 115 18.57 -11.06 -5.58
C LEU A 115 19.68 -11.03 -4.53
N ASN A 116 20.65 -11.94 -4.61
CA ASN A 116 21.79 -12.03 -3.69
C ASN A 116 23.10 -11.50 -4.30
N ALA A 117 23.03 -10.80 -5.44
CA ALA A 117 24.22 -10.30 -6.12
C ALA A 117 24.96 -9.23 -5.30
N SER A 118 26.29 -9.16 -5.41
CA SER A 118 27.07 -8.11 -4.73
C SER A 118 26.73 -6.71 -5.24
N ASN A 119 26.32 -6.58 -6.51
CA ASN A 119 25.96 -5.30 -7.11
C ASN A 119 24.52 -4.89 -6.72
N PRO A 120 24.33 -3.73 -6.06
CA PRO A 120 23.01 -3.27 -5.65
C PRO A 120 22.05 -2.96 -6.81
N GLN A 121 22.55 -2.56 -7.97
CA GLN A 121 21.70 -2.34 -9.15
C GLN A 121 21.11 -3.66 -9.67
N VAL A 122 21.91 -4.73 -9.67
CA VAL A 122 21.44 -6.07 -10.04
C VAL A 122 20.35 -6.54 -9.07
N ARG A 123 20.57 -6.35 -7.75
CA ARG A 123 19.55 -6.67 -6.74
C ARG A 123 18.27 -5.85 -6.92
N LEU A 124 18.40 -4.55 -7.23
CA LEU A 124 17.25 -3.67 -7.50
C LEU A 124 16.43 -4.18 -8.70
N HIS A 125 17.08 -4.48 -9.83
CA HIS A 125 16.40 -4.98 -11.02
C HIS A 125 15.75 -6.35 -10.79
N ALA A 126 16.48 -7.25 -10.13
CA ALA A 126 15.98 -8.57 -9.74
C ALA A 126 14.74 -8.43 -8.87
N ALA A 127 14.77 -7.54 -7.89
CA ALA A 127 13.66 -7.37 -6.97
C ALA A 127 12.41 -6.77 -7.66
N VAL A 128 12.58 -5.84 -8.60
CA VAL A 128 11.46 -5.35 -9.42
C VAL A 128 10.77 -6.49 -10.20
N ILE A 129 11.55 -7.38 -10.82
CA ILE A 129 11.01 -8.55 -11.54
C ILE A 129 10.39 -9.55 -10.57
N PHE A 130 11.03 -9.78 -9.42
CA PHE A 130 10.55 -10.67 -8.37
C PHE A 130 9.15 -10.26 -7.89
N PHE A 131 8.97 -9.00 -7.49
CA PHE A 131 7.66 -8.50 -7.05
C PHE A 131 6.60 -8.56 -8.16
N ALA A 132 6.96 -8.27 -9.42
CA ALA A 132 6.04 -8.40 -10.56
C ALA A 132 5.63 -9.86 -10.82
N SER A 133 6.52 -10.80 -10.50
CA SER A 133 6.29 -12.24 -10.64
C SER A 133 5.74 -12.92 -9.38
N PHE A 134 5.42 -12.18 -8.32
CA PHE A 134 4.98 -12.78 -7.07
C PHE A 134 3.57 -13.42 -7.20
N PRO A 135 3.28 -14.54 -6.50
CA PRO A 135 4.22 -15.43 -5.81
C PRO A 135 4.94 -16.35 -6.80
N LEU A 136 6.25 -16.48 -6.72
CA LEU A 136 7.00 -17.37 -7.63
C LEU A 136 6.99 -18.80 -7.07
N HIS A 137 6.17 -19.68 -7.65
CA HIS A 137 6.00 -21.06 -7.20
C HIS A 137 5.63 -21.98 -8.38
N ASP A 138 5.82 -23.29 -8.19
CA ASP A 138 5.37 -24.31 -9.14
C ASP A 138 4.07 -24.96 -8.62
N PRO A 139 2.92 -24.70 -9.27
CA PRO A 139 1.62 -25.22 -8.82
C PRO A 139 1.47 -26.73 -9.00
N SER A 140 2.40 -27.41 -9.70
CA SER A 140 2.37 -28.86 -9.90
C SER A 140 3.03 -29.66 -8.77
N THR A 141 3.70 -28.97 -7.84
CA THR A 141 4.42 -29.59 -6.72
C THR A 141 3.51 -29.96 -5.55
N ASP A 142 4.01 -30.81 -4.65
CA ASP A 142 3.28 -31.19 -3.45
C ASP A 142 3.16 -30.01 -2.46
N LEU A 143 2.20 -30.12 -1.54
CA LEU A 143 1.89 -29.04 -0.59
C LEU A 143 3.09 -28.61 0.27
N ASN A 144 3.97 -29.54 0.65
CA ASN A 144 5.15 -29.21 1.47
C ASN A 144 6.15 -28.37 0.65
N THR A 145 6.39 -28.77 -0.60
CA THR A 145 7.23 -27.99 -1.52
C THR A 145 6.62 -26.61 -1.79
N LEU A 146 5.31 -26.51 -1.94
CA LEU A 146 4.62 -25.23 -2.13
C LEU A 146 4.78 -24.31 -0.91
N ASP A 147 4.64 -24.83 0.31
CA ASP A 147 4.86 -24.09 1.55
C ASP A 147 6.31 -23.59 1.65
N GLN A 148 7.29 -24.43 1.29
CA GLN A 148 8.71 -24.03 1.25
C GLN A 148 8.97 -22.93 0.21
N GLN A 149 8.35 -23.02 -0.97
CA GLN A 149 8.45 -22.00 -2.00
C GLN A 149 7.83 -20.69 -1.51
N GLN A 150 6.66 -20.73 -0.87
CA GLN A 150 6.03 -19.55 -0.27
C GLN A 150 6.93 -18.92 0.79
N GLU A 151 7.51 -19.74 1.68
CA GLU A 151 8.44 -19.26 2.70
C GLU A 151 9.69 -18.61 2.10
N ARG A 152 10.27 -19.21 1.04
CA ARG A 152 11.39 -18.62 0.29
C ARG A 152 11.05 -17.25 -0.29
N ASN A 153 9.83 -17.08 -0.82
CA ASN A 153 9.37 -15.79 -1.32
C ASN A 153 9.32 -14.74 -0.18
N ILE A 154 8.81 -15.10 0.99
CA ILE A 154 8.72 -14.17 2.13
C ILE A 154 10.11 -13.80 2.64
N CYS A 155 11.01 -14.77 2.86
CA CYS A 155 12.39 -14.51 3.26
C CYS A 155 13.14 -13.58 2.30
N ALA A 156 12.85 -13.67 0.99
CA ALA A 156 13.44 -12.78 0.01
C ALA A 156 12.93 -11.34 0.12
N ILE A 157 11.64 -11.14 0.37
CA ILE A 157 11.08 -9.82 0.66
C ILE A 157 11.75 -9.24 1.90
N GLU A 158 11.90 -10.05 2.95
CA GLU A 158 12.52 -9.61 4.20
C GLU A 158 13.97 -9.19 4.02
N THR A 159 14.73 -9.95 3.22
CA THR A 159 16.12 -9.62 2.87
C THR A 159 16.21 -8.31 2.10
N LEU A 160 15.29 -8.07 1.16
CA LEU A 160 15.24 -6.83 0.38
C LEU A 160 14.85 -5.61 1.21
N LEU A 161 13.95 -5.78 2.18
CA LEU A 161 13.58 -4.72 3.12
C LEU A 161 14.75 -4.33 4.02
N GLN A 162 15.69 -5.23 4.26
CA GLN A 162 16.89 -5.00 5.08
C GLN A 162 18.17 -4.78 4.23
N ASP A 163 18.04 -4.57 2.92
CA ASP A 163 19.18 -4.44 2.02
C ASP A 163 20.13 -3.30 2.42
N SER A 164 21.44 -3.47 2.24
CA SER A 164 22.42 -2.43 2.56
C SER A 164 22.26 -1.15 1.72
N CYS A 165 21.74 -1.26 0.50
CA CYS A 165 21.49 -0.14 -0.40
C CYS A 165 20.12 0.51 -0.13
N VAL A 166 20.13 1.81 0.14
CA VAL A 166 18.92 2.63 0.34
C VAL A 166 17.93 2.51 -0.82
N GLY A 167 18.41 2.49 -2.07
CA GLY A 167 17.54 2.38 -3.24
C GLY A 167 16.76 1.06 -3.31
N VAL A 168 17.39 -0.03 -2.90
CA VAL A 168 16.75 -1.36 -2.82
C VAL A 168 15.69 -1.35 -1.73
N ARG A 169 16.01 -0.84 -0.52
CA ARG A 169 15.04 -0.74 0.57
C ARG A 169 13.81 0.10 0.21
N ILE A 170 14.00 1.24 -0.46
CA ILE A 170 12.87 2.09 -0.93
C ILE A 170 11.95 1.31 -1.87
N MET A 171 12.53 0.66 -2.89
CA MET A 171 11.74 -0.12 -3.85
C MET A 171 11.03 -1.28 -3.16
N ALA A 172 11.73 -2.02 -2.28
CA ALA A 172 11.18 -3.13 -1.53
C ALA A 172 10.04 -2.71 -0.60
N ALA A 173 10.17 -1.59 0.13
CA ALA A 173 9.14 -1.07 1.01
C ALA A 173 7.86 -0.73 0.24
N ASN A 174 8.00 -0.04 -0.90
CA ASN A 174 6.85 0.30 -1.74
C ASN A 174 6.19 -0.95 -2.31
N ALA A 175 6.98 -1.89 -2.86
CA ALA A 175 6.46 -3.11 -3.45
C ALA A 175 5.83 -4.05 -2.42
N SER A 176 6.37 -4.11 -1.20
CA SER A 176 5.81 -4.90 -0.09
C SER A 176 4.45 -4.37 0.36
N GLY A 177 4.26 -3.04 0.39
CA GLY A 177 2.94 -2.44 0.65
C GLY A 177 1.90 -2.85 -0.38
N GLU A 178 2.24 -2.78 -1.68
CA GLU A 178 1.35 -3.21 -2.76
C GLU A 178 1.10 -4.73 -2.74
N LEU A 179 2.13 -5.53 -2.46
CA LEU A 179 2.01 -6.98 -2.35
C LEU A 179 1.07 -7.36 -1.20
N LEU A 180 1.28 -6.79 -0.02
CA LEU A 180 0.40 -7.02 1.13
C LEU A 180 -1.04 -6.61 0.83
N ARG A 181 -1.24 -5.54 0.07
CA ARG A 181 -2.58 -5.08 -0.36
C ARG A 181 -3.26 -6.07 -1.30
N VAL A 182 -2.52 -6.65 -2.25
CA VAL A 182 -3.07 -7.58 -3.25
C VAL A 182 -3.25 -8.99 -2.69
N PHE A 183 -2.30 -9.47 -1.89
CA PHE A 183 -2.23 -10.85 -1.43
C PHE A 183 -2.61 -11.02 0.05
N TRP A 184 -3.25 -10.02 0.66
CA TRP A 184 -3.57 -10.04 2.09
C TRP A 184 -4.25 -11.35 2.49
N ASP A 185 -5.33 -11.75 1.83
CA ASP A 185 -6.09 -12.94 2.25
C ASP A 185 -5.37 -14.27 1.96
N SER A 186 -4.42 -14.28 1.03
CA SER A 186 -3.65 -15.47 0.67
C SER A 186 -2.45 -15.73 1.59
N LEU A 187 -1.98 -14.70 2.31
CA LEU A 187 -0.85 -14.83 3.22
C LEU A 187 -1.26 -15.40 4.57
N THR A 188 -0.36 -16.15 5.21
CA THR A 188 -0.56 -16.61 6.59
C THR A 188 -0.51 -15.43 7.57
N VAL A 189 -1.06 -15.61 8.77
CA VAL A 189 -0.98 -14.61 9.84
C VAL A 189 0.48 -14.27 10.17
N GLU A 190 1.35 -15.28 10.18
CA GLU A 190 2.77 -15.10 10.47
C GLU A 190 3.48 -14.30 9.37
N HIS A 191 3.21 -14.58 8.10
CA HIS A 191 3.76 -13.81 6.98
C HIS A 191 3.37 -12.34 7.06
N LYS A 192 2.09 -12.04 7.33
CA LYS A 192 1.60 -10.66 7.49
C LYS A 192 2.32 -9.95 8.63
N ARG A 193 2.44 -10.62 9.78
CA ARG A 193 3.08 -10.07 10.98
C ARG A 193 4.53 -9.71 10.72
N ARG A 194 5.32 -10.61 10.12
CA ARG A 194 6.74 -10.37 9.81
C ARG A 194 6.92 -9.18 8.86
N LEU A 195 6.19 -9.17 7.74
CA LEU A 195 6.28 -8.09 6.76
C LEU A 195 5.83 -6.74 7.32
N LEU A 196 4.74 -6.70 8.10
CA LEU A 196 4.29 -5.48 8.77
C LEU A 196 5.29 -4.98 9.81
N THR A 197 5.92 -5.88 10.57
CA THR A 197 6.94 -5.54 11.56
C THR A 197 8.12 -4.85 10.88
N GLN A 198 8.64 -5.44 9.79
CA GLN A 198 9.76 -4.84 9.05
C GLN A 198 9.39 -3.52 8.36
N LEU A 199 8.17 -3.38 7.84
CA LEU A 199 7.70 -2.07 7.35
C LEU A 199 7.65 -1.04 8.48
N GLY A 200 7.26 -1.43 9.69
CA GLY A 200 7.36 -0.60 10.89
C GLY A 200 8.80 -0.24 11.24
N GLU A 201 9.74 -1.18 11.19
CA GLU A 201 11.17 -0.91 11.41
C GLU A 201 11.72 0.10 10.39
N LEU A 202 11.30 0.02 9.13
CA LEU A 202 11.68 0.99 8.10
C LEU A 202 11.10 2.39 8.33
N CYS A 203 10.02 2.54 9.09
CA CYS A 203 9.56 3.85 9.56
C CYS A 203 10.57 4.50 10.52
N LEU A 204 11.53 3.75 11.06
CA LEU A 204 12.58 4.22 11.95
C LEU A 204 13.98 4.21 11.30
N ASP A 205 14.06 3.99 9.98
CA ASP A 205 15.34 3.91 9.26
C ASP A 205 16.17 5.20 9.41
N GLY A 206 17.35 5.06 10.02
CA GLY A 206 18.27 6.17 10.28
C GLY A 206 19.04 6.68 9.06
N SER A 207 19.05 5.93 7.96
CA SER A 207 19.88 6.24 6.78
C SER A 207 19.21 7.25 5.85
N SER A 208 17.87 7.22 5.72
CA SER A 208 17.18 8.09 4.77
C SER A 208 15.73 8.38 5.13
N ALA A 209 15.36 9.67 5.14
CA ALA A 209 13.97 10.10 5.29
C ALA A 209 13.07 9.59 4.16
N ASN A 210 13.63 9.30 2.96
CA ASN A 210 12.84 8.75 1.86
C ASN A 210 12.41 7.31 2.13
N ILE A 211 13.20 6.53 2.87
CA ILE A 211 12.80 5.18 3.30
C ILE A 211 11.64 5.30 4.28
N ARG A 212 11.82 6.08 5.35
CA ARG A 212 10.79 6.28 6.38
C ARG A 212 9.47 6.78 5.78
N TRP A 213 9.55 7.76 4.86
CA TRP A 213 8.38 8.25 4.14
C TRP A 213 7.71 7.17 3.28
N THR A 214 8.49 6.35 2.57
CA THR A 214 7.95 5.25 1.75
C THR A 214 7.28 4.19 2.61
N ALA A 215 7.88 3.84 3.74
CA ALA A 215 7.31 2.90 4.71
C ALA A 215 5.99 3.42 5.29
N VAL A 216 5.92 4.70 5.70
CA VAL A 216 4.67 5.34 6.14
C VAL A 216 3.60 5.26 5.06
N ARG A 217 3.94 5.50 3.79
CA ARG A 217 2.99 5.37 2.68
C ARG A 217 2.51 3.94 2.47
N ALA A 218 3.39 2.95 2.58
CA ALA A 218 3.03 1.54 2.48
C ALA A 218 2.05 1.14 3.60
N LEU A 219 2.31 1.52 4.84
CA LEU A 219 1.39 1.29 5.96
C LEU A 219 0.05 2.03 5.77
N SER A 220 0.10 3.26 5.28
CA SER A 220 -1.09 4.07 5.00
C SER A 220 -1.99 3.44 3.95
N LEU A 221 -1.41 2.84 2.91
CA LEU A 221 -2.12 2.10 1.87
C LEU A 221 -2.90 0.92 2.45
N LEU A 222 -2.27 0.14 3.32
CA LEU A 222 -2.90 -1.01 3.98
C LEU A 222 -4.06 -0.58 4.88
N GLY A 223 -3.86 0.46 5.70
CA GLY A 223 -4.91 0.97 6.58
C GLY A 223 -6.13 1.48 5.82
N GLN A 224 -5.93 2.12 4.66
CA GLN A 224 -7.04 2.65 3.86
C GLN A 224 -7.81 1.58 3.08
N GLN A 225 -7.11 0.56 2.58
CA GLN A 225 -7.71 -0.37 1.61
C GLN A 225 -8.04 -1.75 2.20
N ILE A 226 -7.43 -2.12 3.34
CA ILE A 226 -7.54 -3.47 3.91
C ILE A 226 -8.02 -3.37 5.35
N SER A 227 -9.34 -3.41 5.56
CA SER A 227 -9.94 -3.31 6.91
C SER A 227 -9.49 -4.43 7.86
N SER A 228 -9.23 -5.63 7.34
CA SER A 228 -8.73 -6.76 8.13
C SER A 228 -7.27 -6.58 8.58
N SER A 229 -6.55 -5.57 8.08
CA SER A 229 -5.21 -5.19 8.55
C SER A 229 -5.22 -4.32 9.80
N HIS A 230 -6.36 -3.70 10.14
CA HIS A 230 -6.42 -2.60 11.09
C HIS A 230 -5.87 -2.93 12.49
N ILE A 231 -6.13 -4.14 12.99
CA ILE A 231 -5.62 -4.58 14.30
C ILE A 231 -4.10 -4.65 14.29
N ALA A 232 -3.51 -5.36 13.31
CA ALA A 232 -2.07 -5.51 13.19
C ALA A 232 -1.38 -4.17 12.87
N LEU A 233 -2.00 -3.35 12.01
CA LEU A 233 -1.50 -2.02 11.68
C LEU A 233 -1.48 -1.12 12.91
N ARG A 234 -2.56 -1.08 13.70
CA ARG A 234 -2.59 -0.31 14.95
C ARG A 234 -1.43 -0.71 15.87
N ASP A 235 -1.15 -1.99 16.02
CA ASP A 235 -0.06 -2.45 16.90
C ASP A 235 1.31 -1.95 16.42
N VAL A 236 1.54 -1.95 15.10
CA VAL A 236 2.73 -1.32 14.50
C VAL A 236 2.73 0.19 14.74
N LEU A 237 1.61 0.88 14.51
CA LEU A 237 1.55 2.33 14.71
C LEU A 237 1.79 2.74 16.17
N CYS A 238 1.32 1.95 17.13
CA CYS A 238 1.59 2.18 18.55
C CYS A 238 3.09 2.05 18.88
N SER A 239 3.87 1.25 18.14
CA SER A 239 5.30 1.11 18.38
C SER A 239 6.14 2.21 17.72
N VAL A 240 5.70 2.77 16.60
CA VAL A 240 6.47 3.78 15.83
C VAL A 240 5.92 5.21 15.90
N GLY A 241 4.66 5.38 16.31
CA GLY A 241 3.92 6.62 16.14
C GLY A 241 4.50 7.81 16.91
N GLY A 242 4.97 7.57 18.14
CA GLY A 242 5.65 8.60 18.94
C GLY A 242 6.92 9.13 18.29
N VAL A 243 7.66 8.29 17.56
CA VAL A 243 8.86 8.72 16.82
C VAL A 243 8.46 9.45 15.54
N LEU A 244 7.49 8.92 14.79
CA LEU A 244 7.07 9.48 13.50
C LEU A 244 6.47 10.88 13.60
N ILE A 245 5.71 11.19 14.65
CA ILE A 245 5.16 12.55 14.85
C ILE A 245 6.27 13.58 15.13
N GLY A 246 7.40 13.13 15.69
CA GLY A 246 8.58 13.93 15.98
C GLY A 246 9.72 13.74 14.97
N ASP A 247 9.47 13.10 13.83
CA ASP A 247 10.50 12.76 12.85
C ASP A 247 11.27 14.02 12.40
N SER A 248 12.57 13.93 12.13
CA SER A 248 13.36 15.10 11.71
C SER A 248 12.90 15.71 10.38
N SER A 249 12.26 14.92 9.51
CA SER A 249 11.77 15.33 8.21
C SER A 249 10.29 15.74 8.28
N VAL A 250 9.99 17.01 7.97
CA VAL A 250 8.63 17.55 7.79
C VAL A 250 7.81 16.65 6.85
N ARG A 251 8.43 16.14 5.79
CA ARG A 251 7.75 15.28 4.81
C ARG A 251 7.28 13.95 5.43
N VAL A 252 8.06 13.37 6.35
CA VAL A 252 7.68 12.15 7.06
C VAL A 252 6.58 12.45 8.08
N ARG A 253 6.74 13.51 8.88
CA ARG A 253 5.73 13.96 9.85
C ARG A 253 4.38 14.21 9.19
N ARG A 254 4.35 14.98 8.10
CA ARG A 254 3.13 15.26 7.32
C ARG A 254 2.50 13.98 6.77
N ALA A 255 3.30 13.09 6.16
CA ALA A 255 2.77 11.82 5.64
C ALA A 255 2.14 10.96 6.73
N PHE A 256 2.73 10.96 7.93
CA PHE A 256 2.20 10.25 9.09
C PHE A 256 0.91 10.89 9.61
N ALA A 257 0.87 12.22 9.78
CA ALA A 257 -0.33 12.94 10.17
C ALA A 257 -1.50 12.70 9.20
N GLN A 258 -1.24 12.77 7.89
CA GLN A 258 -2.23 12.47 6.84
C GLN A 258 -2.74 11.03 6.89
N MET A 259 -1.87 10.07 7.19
CA MET A 259 -2.31 8.68 7.38
C MET A 259 -3.28 8.57 8.56
N LEU A 260 -2.97 9.20 9.69
CA LEU A 260 -3.83 9.16 10.87
C LEU A 260 -5.17 9.85 10.62
N LEU A 261 -5.18 11.00 9.94
CA LEU A 261 -6.42 11.68 9.57
C LEU A 261 -7.34 10.80 8.73
N LYS A 262 -6.77 9.99 7.83
CA LYS A 262 -7.54 9.04 7.02
C LYS A 262 -8.06 7.83 7.79
N LEU A 263 -7.44 7.50 8.92
CA LEU A 263 -7.80 6.36 9.76
C LEU A 263 -8.64 6.76 10.98
N ARG A 264 -8.73 8.05 11.32
CA ARG A 264 -9.28 8.56 12.59
C ARG A 264 -10.74 8.15 12.83
N ASP A 265 -11.53 8.02 11.78
CA ASP A 265 -12.96 7.70 11.87
C ASP A 265 -13.18 6.18 12.10
N THR A 266 -12.09 5.39 12.08
CA THR A 266 -12.13 3.97 12.40
C THR A 266 -11.94 3.77 13.92
N PRO A 267 -12.87 3.09 14.62
CA PRO A 267 -12.84 2.96 16.09
C PRO A 267 -11.56 2.37 16.69
N LEU A 268 -10.78 1.63 15.90
CA LEU A 268 -9.52 1.01 16.32
C LEU A 268 -8.35 2.00 16.38
N PHE A 269 -8.39 3.11 15.63
CA PHE A 269 -7.31 4.08 15.53
C PHE A 269 -7.56 5.31 16.40
N ARG A 270 -7.64 5.08 17.71
CA ARG A 270 -7.69 6.15 18.71
C ARG A 270 -6.34 6.86 18.78
N ILE A 271 -6.29 8.12 18.35
CA ILE A 271 -5.05 8.88 18.20
C ILE A 271 -4.27 8.94 19.52
N GLU A 272 -4.95 9.12 20.65
CA GLU A 272 -4.36 9.19 21.99
C GLU A 272 -3.72 7.87 22.46
N LYS A 273 -4.05 6.74 21.82
CA LYS A 273 -3.40 5.43 22.09
C LYS A 273 -2.17 5.22 21.23
N ILE A 274 -2.10 5.87 20.07
CA ILE A 274 -0.97 5.76 19.13
C ILE A 274 0.10 6.80 19.46
N ILE A 275 -0.32 8.01 19.85
CA ILE A 275 0.56 9.17 20.05
C ILE A 275 0.13 9.94 21.30
N PRO A 276 1.07 10.32 22.18
CA PRO A 276 0.79 11.28 23.24
C PRO A 276 0.34 12.65 22.69
N LEU A 277 -0.76 13.21 23.20
CA LEU A 277 -1.32 14.48 22.70
C LEU A 277 -0.31 15.64 22.70
N HIS A 278 0.57 15.71 23.71
CA HIS A 278 1.60 16.74 23.79
C HIS A 278 2.60 16.67 22.62
N ALA A 279 2.84 15.49 22.05
CA ALA A 279 3.73 15.32 20.91
C ALA A 279 3.11 15.90 19.63
N ILE A 280 1.78 15.80 19.47
CA ILE A 280 1.04 16.43 18.37
C ILE A 280 1.10 17.95 18.50
N VAL A 281 0.93 18.48 19.72
CA VAL A 281 1.07 19.94 19.99
C VAL A 281 2.50 20.41 19.70
N ALA A 282 3.52 19.64 20.10
CA ALA A 282 4.91 19.97 19.81
C ALA A 282 5.20 20.01 18.30
N ALA A 283 4.69 19.03 17.53
CA ALA A 283 4.79 19.01 16.08
C ALA A 283 4.10 20.22 15.43
N MET A 284 2.89 20.55 15.88
CA MET A 284 2.16 21.74 15.44
C MET A 284 2.92 23.04 15.73
N CYS A 285 3.53 23.19 16.91
CA CYS A 285 4.35 24.35 17.26
C CYS A 285 5.63 24.47 16.41
N ALA A 286 6.24 23.34 16.05
CA ALA A 286 7.41 23.30 15.18
C ALA A 286 7.08 23.76 13.75
N GLU A 287 5.85 23.51 13.28
CA GLU A 287 5.38 23.78 11.92
C GLU A 287 4.40 24.96 11.84
N ARG A 288 4.36 25.80 12.88
CA ARG A 288 3.38 26.90 13.07
C ARG A 288 3.25 27.92 11.94
N PHE A 289 4.23 28.00 11.03
CA PHE A 289 4.20 28.91 9.89
C PHE A 289 3.58 28.28 8.63
N ASP A 290 3.38 26.95 8.62
CA ASP A 290 2.65 26.25 7.57
C ASP A 290 1.19 26.04 8.02
N ARG A 291 0.29 26.80 7.41
CA ARG A 291 -1.14 26.77 7.75
C ARG A 291 -1.79 25.43 7.39
N GLU A 292 -1.37 24.79 6.30
CA GLU A 292 -1.95 23.51 5.89
C GLU A 292 -1.59 22.43 6.89
N ILE A 293 -0.30 22.33 7.24
CA ILE A 293 0.16 21.28 8.14
C ILE A 293 -0.32 21.53 9.58
N SER A 294 -0.36 22.79 10.01
CA SER A 294 -0.94 23.17 11.31
C SER A 294 -2.42 22.77 11.41
N LEU A 295 -3.19 22.90 10.32
CA LEU A 295 -4.59 22.46 10.27
C LEU A 295 -4.71 20.94 10.37
N GLU A 296 -3.82 20.18 9.71
CA GLU A 296 -3.79 18.72 9.82
C GLU A 296 -3.60 18.25 11.28
N TYR A 297 -2.68 18.87 12.04
CA TYR A 297 -2.53 18.55 13.47
C TYR A 297 -3.71 19.00 14.33
N ALA A 298 -4.27 20.19 14.07
CA ALA A 298 -5.46 20.66 14.79
C ALA A 298 -6.64 19.70 14.61
N GLN A 299 -6.82 19.14 13.41
CA GLN A 299 -7.82 18.11 13.12
C GLN A 299 -7.56 16.79 13.85
N LEU A 300 -6.31 16.42 14.11
CA LEU A 300 -5.98 15.24 14.93
C LEU A 300 -6.28 15.45 16.42
N LEU A 301 -6.13 16.68 16.90
CA LEU A 301 -6.41 17.05 18.29
C LEU A 301 -7.91 17.22 18.58
N TYR A 302 -8.69 17.66 17.59
CA TYR A 302 -10.09 18.05 17.76
C TYR A 302 -10.95 17.01 18.53
N PRO A 303 -10.92 15.70 18.20
CA PRO A 303 -11.75 14.71 18.90
C PRO A 303 -11.42 14.56 20.38
N SER A 304 -10.17 14.84 20.78
CA SER A 304 -9.72 14.72 22.17
C SER A 304 -10.13 15.91 23.04
N PHE A 305 -10.33 17.10 22.44
CA PHE A 305 -10.75 18.31 23.17
C PHE A 305 -12.26 18.52 23.17
N LEU A 306 -12.96 17.99 22.15
CA LEU A 306 -14.41 18.07 21.99
C LEU A 306 -14.94 16.67 21.67
N PRO A 307 -15.01 15.74 22.65
CA PRO A 307 -15.68 14.47 22.43
C PRO A 307 -17.13 14.75 22.00
N GLU A 308 -17.56 14.16 20.89
CA GLU A 308 -18.93 14.34 20.39
C GLU A 308 -19.93 13.92 21.47
N GLY A 309 -20.53 14.92 22.13
CA GLY A 309 -21.63 14.85 23.10
C GLY A 309 -21.64 13.62 24.03
N ASN A 310 -21.29 13.80 25.31
CA ASN A 310 -22.37 13.98 26.26
C ASN A 310 -23.48 14.81 25.61
N LYS A 311 -24.51 14.14 25.09
CA LYS A 311 -25.82 14.77 24.96
C LYS A 311 -26.03 15.43 26.32
N ILE A 312 -26.01 16.77 26.35
CA ILE A 312 -26.47 17.51 27.51
C ILE A 312 -27.89 16.98 27.67
N SER A 313 -28.10 16.12 28.67
CA SER A 313 -29.42 15.64 29.01
C SER A 313 -30.23 16.91 29.21
N GLN A 314 -31.23 17.11 28.35
CA GLN A 314 -32.34 18.03 28.64
C GLN A 314 -33.17 17.43 29.79
N GLU A 315 -32.53 17.17 30.92
CA GLU A 315 -33.16 16.76 32.18
C GLU A 315 -33.06 17.87 33.23
N GLY A 316 -32.38 18.98 32.93
CA GLY A 316 -32.29 20.15 33.81
C GLY A 316 -33.50 21.09 33.78
N ASP A 317 -34.28 21.12 32.69
CA ASP A 317 -35.39 22.09 32.56
C ASP A 317 -36.76 21.53 33.02
N ASN A 318 -36.85 20.24 33.35
CA ASN A 318 -38.10 19.62 33.83
C ASN A 318 -38.18 19.49 35.37
N GLN A 319 -37.23 20.07 36.11
CA GLN A 319 -37.22 20.07 37.58
C GLN A 319 -37.61 21.41 38.21
N MET A 320 -38.01 22.41 37.42
CA MET A 320 -38.70 23.61 37.92
C MET A 320 -40.22 23.62 37.64
N GLN A 321 -40.78 22.53 37.10
CA GLN A 321 -42.22 22.42 36.78
C GLN A 321 -42.94 21.29 37.54
N LYS A 322 -42.32 20.73 38.60
CA LYS A 322 -42.92 19.69 39.45
C LYS A 322 -43.00 20.05 40.94
N ASP A 323 -42.80 21.31 41.28
CA ASP A 323 -42.99 21.82 42.66
C ASP A 323 -44.23 22.73 42.80
N GLU A 324 -45.05 22.91 41.75
CA GLU A 324 -46.26 23.77 41.82
C GLU A 324 -47.60 23.03 41.75
N ASP A 325 -47.64 21.72 41.48
CA ASP A 325 -48.90 20.95 41.48
C ASP A 325 -48.92 19.91 42.61
N GLY A 326 -49.31 20.36 43.80
CA GLY A 326 -49.39 19.46 44.95
C GLY A 326 -49.85 20.08 46.28
N SER A 327 -50.88 20.93 46.29
CA SER A 327 -51.69 21.10 47.52
C SER A 327 -53.06 21.68 47.20
N SER A 328 -54.05 20.80 47.10
CA SER A 328 -55.46 21.13 47.21
C SER A 328 -56.01 20.37 48.40
N ASP A 329 -56.24 21.07 49.51
CA ASP A 329 -57.36 20.79 50.41
C ASP A 329 -57.67 22.02 51.28
N GLU A 330 -58.98 22.20 51.46
CA GLU A 330 -59.70 23.03 52.43
C GLU A 330 -59.99 24.52 52.12
N SER A 331 -61.27 24.72 51.75
CA SER A 331 -62.28 25.53 52.45
C SER A 331 -62.87 26.73 51.70
N ASP A 332 -64.18 26.61 51.51
CA ASP A 332 -65.16 27.68 51.29
C ASP A 332 -64.86 28.94 52.10
N ASN A 333 -64.77 30.11 51.43
CA ASN A 333 -65.66 31.21 51.80
C ASN A 333 -65.83 32.25 50.68
N THR A 334 -67.09 32.44 50.35
CA THR A 334 -67.73 33.53 49.62
C THR A 334 -67.14 34.93 49.90
N GLN A 335 -66.83 35.70 48.86
CA GLN A 335 -67.52 36.97 48.55
C GLN A 335 -66.95 37.67 47.31
N ALA A 336 -67.87 38.10 46.46
CA ALA A 336 -67.68 38.92 45.28
C ALA A 336 -67.12 40.31 45.60
N ILE A 337 -66.46 40.95 44.63
CA ILE A 337 -66.79 42.30 44.10
C ILE A 337 -66.01 42.56 42.80
N ASP A 338 -66.75 43.22 41.89
CA ASP A 338 -66.55 43.62 40.50
C ASP A 338 -65.49 44.77 40.32
N PRO A 339 -65.20 45.30 39.11
CA PRO A 339 -63.86 45.60 38.64
C PRO A 339 -63.71 47.12 38.44
N SER A 340 -62.73 47.54 37.64
CA SER A 340 -62.32 48.91 37.30
C SER A 340 -61.24 49.44 38.25
N THR A 341 -60.07 49.87 37.75
CA THR A 341 -59.98 51.06 36.92
C THR A 341 -58.71 51.07 36.08
N LEU A 342 -58.89 51.58 34.85
CA LEU A 342 -57.92 52.07 33.88
C LEU A 342 -56.88 53.07 34.42
N ALA A 343 -55.91 53.35 33.55
CA ALA A 343 -55.09 54.56 33.41
C ALA A 343 -53.65 54.44 33.95
N VAL A 344 -52.63 54.31 33.09
CA VAL A 344 -52.01 55.36 32.22
C VAL A 344 -50.91 56.14 32.97
N ARG A 345 -49.81 56.39 32.23
CA ARG A 345 -48.71 57.37 32.44
C ARG A 345 -47.58 56.95 33.37
N GLN A 346 -46.35 56.79 32.87
CA GLN A 346 -45.37 57.75 32.31
C GLN A 346 -44.31 58.12 33.35
N ASP A 347 -43.07 57.86 32.93
CA ASP A 347 -41.86 58.66 33.09
C ASP A 347 -41.13 58.81 34.44
N ASN A 348 -39.80 58.72 34.28
CA ASN A 348 -38.70 59.28 35.07
C ASN A 348 -38.37 58.51 36.38
N LYS A 349 -37.15 58.00 36.58
CA LYS A 349 -35.81 58.51 36.27
C LYS A 349 -34.79 57.38 36.19
#